data_AF-A0A5D6XGH5-F1
#
_entry.id   AF-A0A5D6XGH5-F1
#
_cell.length_a   1.000
_cell.length_b   1.000
_cell.length_c   1.000
_cell.angle_alpha   90.00
_cell.angle_beta   90.00
_cell.angle_gamma   90.00
#
_symmetry.space_group_name_H-M   'P 1'
#
loop_
_entity.id
_entity.type
_entity.pdbx_description
1 polymer ?
#
loop_
_entity_poly.entity_id
_entity_poly.type
_entity_poly.pdbx_seq_one_letter_code
_entity_poly.pdbx_strand_id
1 'polypeptide(L)'
;MLRSSESSYSAAPATPESLPASHLRTQRISHLPRRSASTLAEFTAPPFSECVNPLDSASILSLLSMQWFQPLVTLGAAKVLEKEDFWPLSRADRCKALEIRFDAAYAAARARGVNRQDRALSSSHSPTTVLGLCVGVESPVGDALTSAFRRGIFVAVANFVAYIAAMALQ
;
A
#
# COMPACT_ATOMS: atom_id res chain seq x y z
N MET A 1 13.96 29.76 -26.05
CA MET A 1 14.82 29.56 -24.86
C MET A 1 14.45 28.22 -24.24
N LEU A 2 15.17 27.16 -24.60
CA LEU A 2 14.97 25.81 -24.07
C LEU A 2 15.93 25.62 -22.90
N ARG A 3 15.41 25.50 -21.67
CA ARG A 3 16.20 25.23 -20.48
C ARG A 3 16.10 23.73 -20.18
N SER A 4 17.04 22.96 -20.72
CA SER A 4 17.26 21.57 -20.34
C SER A 4 17.77 21.54 -18.90
N SER A 5 16.98 21.00 -17.98
CA SER A 5 17.45 20.66 -16.63
C SER A 5 17.94 19.21 -16.64
N GLU A 6 19.24 19.03 -16.85
CA GLU A 6 19.91 17.75 -16.67
C GLU A 6 19.87 17.40 -15.17
N SER A 7 19.13 16.33 -14.86
CA SER A 7 19.15 15.68 -13.55
C SER A 7 20.53 15.07 -13.34
N SER A 8 21.37 15.79 -12.59
CA SER A 8 22.70 15.38 -12.16
C SER A 8 22.62 14.14 -11.26
N TYR A 9 22.61 12.95 -11.88
CA TYR A 9 22.80 11.69 -11.18
C TYR A 9 24.27 11.59 -10.73
N SER A 10 24.52 11.73 -9.42
CA SER A 10 25.85 11.52 -8.86
C SER A 10 26.17 10.03 -8.91
N ALA A 11 27.18 9.66 -9.69
CA ALA A 11 27.66 8.28 -9.81
C ALA A 11 27.95 7.66 -8.43
N ALA A 12 27.63 6.38 -8.27
CA ALA A 12 27.99 5.60 -7.08
C ALA A 12 29.52 5.51 -6.96
N PRO A 13 30.09 5.51 -5.74
CA PRO A 13 31.53 5.40 -5.54
C PRO A 13 32.07 4.08 -6.10
N ALA A 14 33.25 4.14 -6.71
CA ALA A 14 33.94 3.00 -7.29
C ALA A 14 34.14 1.89 -6.24
N THR A 15 33.68 0.69 -6.56
CA THR A 15 33.95 -0.53 -5.80
C THR A 15 35.47 -0.73 -5.69
N PRO A 16 36.03 -0.98 -4.49
CA PRO A 16 37.48 -1.12 -4.34
C PRO A 16 38.01 -2.30 -5.17
N GLU A 17 39.16 -2.05 -5.80
CA GLU A 17 39.82 -2.88 -6.80
C GLU A 17 39.98 -4.36 -6.42
N SER A 18 39.86 -5.18 -7.46
CA SER A 18 40.15 -6.61 -7.50
C SER A 18 41.58 -6.92 -7.06
N LEU A 19 41.72 -7.70 -5.98
CA LEU A 19 42.99 -8.35 -5.62
C LEU A 19 43.37 -9.43 -6.66
N PRO A 20 44.65 -9.54 -7.07
CA PRO A 20 45.07 -10.38 -8.18
C PRO A 20 45.07 -11.89 -7.85
N ALA A 21 44.61 -12.66 -8.85
CA ALA A 21 44.49 -14.11 -8.85
C ALA A 21 45.84 -14.83 -9.02
N SER A 22 46.57 -15.13 -7.93
CA SER A 22 47.74 -16.02 -8.04
C SER A 22 48.17 -16.79 -6.78
N HIS A 23 47.50 -16.68 -5.64
CA HIS A 23 47.85 -17.47 -4.46
C HIS A 23 46.62 -18.08 -3.80
N LEU A 24 46.24 -19.28 -4.27
CA LEU A 24 45.83 -20.43 -3.44
C LEU A 24 45.64 -21.65 -4.36
N ARG A 25 46.77 -22.09 -4.91
CA ARG A 25 46.95 -23.44 -5.44
C ARG A 25 46.89 -24.39 -4.25
N THR A 26 45.97 -25.35 -4.30
CA THR A 26 45.85 -26.53 -3.43
C THR A 26 45.32 -26.28 -2.01
N GLN A 27 43.99 -26.28 -1.86
CA GLN A 27 43.35 -27.20 -0.91
C GLN A 27 42.05 -27.75 -1.50
N ARG A 28 42.10 -29.05 -1.80
CA ARG A 28 40.98 -29.92 -2.16
C ARG A 28 40.10 -30.06 -0.91
N ILE A 29 38.96 -29.38 -0.88
CA ILE A 29 37.86 -29.68 0.05
C ILE A 29 36.66 -30.06 -0.81
N SER A 30 36.53 -31.37 -1.03
CA SER A 30 35.43 -32.02 -1.73
C SER A 30 34.19 -32.11 -0.83
N HIS A 31 33.57 -30.96 -0.53
CA HIS A 31 32.22 -30.84 0.04
C HIS A 31 31.80 -29.36 0.18
N LEU A 32 31.36 -28.76 -0.92
CA LEU A 32 30.46 -27.60 -0.86
C LEU A 32 29.23 -27.95 -1.71
N PRO A 33 28.01 -27.80 -1.18
CA PRO A 33 26.82 -28.00 -1.98
C PRO A 33 26.82 -26.95 -3.09
N ARG A 34 26.83 -27.45 -4.32
CA ARG A 34 26.52 -26.83 -5.59
C ARG A 34 25.59 -25.60 -5.48
N ARG A 35 26.16 -24.43 -5.20
CA ARG A 35 25.49 -23.13 -5.30
C ARG A 35 25.91 -22.47 -6.60
N SER A 36 25.56 -23.08 -7.73
CA SER A 36 25.86 -22.56 -9.07
C SER A 36 24.73 -22.77 -10.08
N ALA A 37 23.50 -22.98 -9.60
CA ALA A 37 22.29 -23.05 -10.43
C ALA A 37 21.27 -21.96 -10.10
N SER A 38 21.52 -21.07 -9.12
CA SER A 38 20.58 -20.03 -8.72
C SER A 38 20.71 -18.74 -9.53
N THR A 39 21.90 -18.38 -10.02
CA THR A 39 22.12 -17.12 -10.72
C THR A 39 21.53 -17.09 -12.13
N LEU A 40 21.46 -18.22 -12.84
CA LEU A 40 20.89 -18.26 -14.19
C LEU A 40 19.35 -18.40 -14.18
N ALA A 41 18.78 -19.00 -13.12
CA ALA A 41 17.33 -19.10 -12.94
C ALA A 41 16.71 -17.74 -12.55
N GLU A 42 17.46 -16.89 -11.87
CA GLU A 42 17.01 -15.57 -11.40
C GLU A 42 16.84 -14.54 -12.53
N PHE A 43 17.56 -14.68 -13.65
CA PHE A 43 17.36 -13.85 -14.85
C PHE A 43 16.16 -14.28 -15.72
N THR A 44 15.47 -15.37 -15.38
CA THR A 44 14.29 -15.86 -16.13
C THR A 44 12.98 -15.64 -15.39
N ALA A 45 13.02 -15.12 -14.16
CA ALA A 45 11.80 -14.78 -13.43
C ALA A 45 11.18 -13.51 -14.05
N PRO A 46 9.88 -13.51 -14.37
CA PRO A 46 9.23 -12.31 -14.88
C PRO A 46 9.29 -11.19 -13.83
N PRO A 47 9.40 -9.92 -14.25
CA PRO A 47 9.40 -8.78 -13.33
C PRO A 47 8.13 -8.76 -12.50
N PHE A 48 8.21 -8.29 -11.25
CA PHE A 48 7.06 -8.27 -10.34
C PHE A 48 5.90 -7.43 -10.86
N SER A 49 6.14 -6.48 -11.77
CA SER A 49 5.10 -5.75 -12.51
C SER A 49 4.14 -6.63 -13.31
N GLU A 50 4.61 -7.80 -13.77
CA GLU A 50 3.80 -8.77 -14.52
C GLU A 50 3.10 -9.78 -13.60
N CYS A 51 3.53 -9.86 -12.34
CA CYS A 51 2.91 -10.72 -11.34
C CYS A 51 1.63 -10.10 -10.75
N VAL A 52 0.72 -10.95 -10.29
CA VAL A 52 -0.46 -10.51 -9.53
C VAL A 52 -0.02 -9.93 -8.19
N ASN A 53 -0.74 -8.92 -7.69
CA ASN A 53 -0.45 -8.32 -6.40
C ASN A 53 -0.59 -9.39 -5.28
N PRO A 54 0.45 -9.63 -4.47
CA PRO A 54 0.40 -10.63 -3.40
C PRO A 54 -0.64 -10.30 -2.32
N LEU A 55 -1.08 -9.04 -2.20
CA LEU A 55 -2.17 -8.64 -1.32
C LEU A 55 -3.52 -9.27 -1.70
N ASP A 56 -3.72 -9.63 -2.98
CA ASP A 56 -4.96 -10.24 -3.46
C ASP A 56 -5.06 -11.74 -3.08
N SER A 57 -3.92 -12.41 -2.84
CA SER A 57 -3.85 -13.85 -2.54
C SER A 57 -3.33 -14.18 -1.14
N ALA A 58 -2.83 -13.20 -0.40
CA ALA A 58 -2.27 -13.41 0.92
C ALA A 58 -3.34 -13.75 1.97
N SER A 59 -3.00 -14.67 2.87
CA SER A 59 -3.80 -14.98 4.04
C SER A 59 -3.75 -13.84 5.07
N ILE A 60 -4.73 -13.78 5.96
CA ILE A 60 -4.80 -12.76 7.02
C ILE A 60 -3.51 -12.75 7.87
N LEU A 61 -2.98 -13.94 8.19
CA LEU A 61 -1.74 -14.06 8.95
C LEU A 61 -0.55 -13.46 8.18
N SER A 62 -0.45 -13.73 6.87
CA SER A 62 0.60 -13.16 6.02
C SER A 62 0.50 -11.63 5.92
N LEU A 63 -0.72 -11.08 5.85
CA LEU A 63 -0.96 -9.64 5.92
C LEU A 63 -0.46 -9.05 7.24
N LEU A 64 -0.79 -9.69 8.37
CA LEU A 64 -0.41 -9.22 9.70
C LEU A 64 1.11 -9.31 9.94
N SER A 65 1.75 -10.40 9.50
CA SER A 65 3.19 -10.60 9.67
C SER A 65 4.04 -9.93 8.59
N MET A 66 3.42 -9.26 7.62
CA MET A 66 4.09 -8.63 6.46
C MET A 66 4.95 -9.61 5.64
N GLN A 67 4.64 -10.90 5.71
CA GLN A 67 5.39 -11.96 5.03
C GLN A 67 5.37 -11.79 3.50
N TRP A 68 4.27 -11.26 2.97
CA TRP A 68 4.10 -10.98 1.54
C TRP A 68 5.09 -9.95 0.98
N PHE A 69 5.67 -9.09 1.82
CA PHE A 69 6.59 -8.02 1.40
C PHE A 69 8.06 -8.48 1.34
N GLN A 70 8.38 -9.63 1.95
CA GLN A 70 9.75 -10.14 2.02
C GLN A 70 10.48 -10.27 0.68
N PRO A 71 9.86 -10.73 -0.42
CA PRO A 71 10.55 -10.85 -1.71
C PRO A 71 11.10 -9.51 -2.24
N LEU A 72 10.40 -8.41 -1.96
CA LEU A 72 10.82 -7.08 -2.37
C LEU A 72 11.96 -6.55 -1.49
N VAL A 73 11.95 -6.89 -0.20
CA VAL A 73 13.07 -6.59 0.72
C VAL A 73 14.34 -7.30 0.26
N THR A 74 14.24 -8.59 -0.10
CA THR A 74 15.40 -9.35 -0.59
C THR A 74 15.89 -8.81 -1.94
N LEU A 75 14.99 -8.39 -2.83
CA LEU A 75 15.35 -7.79 -4.11
C LEU A 75 16.05 -6.44 -3.93
N GLY A 76 15.55 -5.59 -3.03
CA GLY A 76 16.16 -4.30 -2.70
C GLY A 76 17.54 -4.41 -2.03
N ALA A 77 17.84 -5.54 -1.39
CA ALA A 77 19.18 -5.84 -0.88
C ALA A 77 20.16 -6.26 -1.99
N ALA A 78 19.65 -6.82 -3.09
CA ALA A 78 20.45 -7.29 -4.22
C ALA A 78 20.66 -6.20 -5.28
N LYS A 79 19.65 -5.35 -5.52
CA LYS A 79 19.69 -4.29 -6.53
C LYS A 79 18.88 -3.06 -6.12
N VAL A 80 19.19 -1.92 -6.74
CA VAL A 80 18.34 -0.73 -6.66
C VAL A 80 17.00 -1.06 -7.32
N LEU A 81 15.90 -0.81 -6.60
CA LEU A 81 14.55 -1.09 -7.05
C LEU A 81 14.13 -0.08 -8.12
N GLU A 82 13.67 -0.59 -9.26
CA GLU A 82 13.06 0.19 -10.34
C GLU A 82 11.54 0.05 -10.31
N LYS A 83 10.82 0.80 -11.17
CA LYS A 83 9.35 0.82 -11.15
C LYS A 83 8.77 -0.56 -11.53
N GLU A 84 9.47 -1.27 -12.38
CA GLU A 84 9.15 -2.60 -12.92
C GLU A 84 9.28 -3.69 -11.85
N ASP A 85 9.99 -3.41 -10.75
CA ASP A 85 10.15 -4.31 -9.60
C ASP A 85 9.01 -4.22 -8.60
N PHE A 86 8.05 -3.33 -8.80
CA PHE A 86 6.88 -3.21 -7.94
C PHE A 86 5.69 -3.95 -8.52
N TRP A 87 4.94 -4.60 -7.64
CA TRP A 87 3.66 -5.21 -8.02
C TRP A 87 2.65 -4.14 -8.47
N PRO A 88 1.79 -4.47 -9.43
CA PRO A 88 0.67 -3.60 -9.79
C PRO A 88 -0.27 -3.43 -8.60
N LEU A 89 -0.95 -2.28 -8.53
CA LEU A 89 -1.98 -2.01 -7.51
C LEU A 89 -3.09 -3.09 -7.53
N SER A 90 -3.49 -3.52 -6.33
CA SER A 90 -4.66 -4.38 -6.13
C SER A 90 -5.87 -3.78 -6.85
N ARG A 91 -6.73 -4.64 -7.40
CA ARG A 91 -7.94 -4.21 -8.12
C ARG A 91 -8.83 -3.30 -7.28
N ALA A 92 -8.89 -3.52 -5.97
CA ALA A 92 -9.72 -2.73 -5.06
C ALA A 92 -9.16 -1.32 -4.80
N ASP A 93 -7.84 -1.14 -4.91
CA ASP A 93 -7.14 0.10 -4.56
C ASP A 93 -6.85 0.97 -5.78
N ARG A 94 -7.30 0.57 -6.97
CA ARG A 94 -7.17 1.38 -8.19
C ARG A 94 -8.09 2.60 -8.12
N CYS A 95 -7.63 3.72 -8.69
CA CYS A 95 -8.40 4.96 -8.78
C CYS A 95 -9.80 4.75 -9.35
N LYS A 96 -9.93 3.97 -10.43
CA LYS A 96 -11.24 3.66 -11.04
C LYS A 96 -12.20 2.94 -10.09
N ALA A 97 -11.69 2.01 -9.28
CA ALA A 97 -12.53 1.29 -8.31
C ALA A 97 -12.97 2.20 -7.16
N LEU A 98 -12.08 3.09 -6.72
CA LEU A 98 -12.36 4.10 -5.70
C LEU A 98 -13.36 5.15 -6.20
N GLU A 99 -13.19 5.63 -7.43
CA GLU A 99 -14.08 6.57 -8.11
C GLU A 99 -15.51 6.03 -8.18
N ILE A 100 -15.70 4.79 -8.66
CA ILE A 100 -17.03 4.15 -8.73
C ILE A 100 -17.70 4.08 -7.35
N ARG A 101 -16.94 3.73 -6.31
CA ARG A 101 -17.45 3.65 -4.93
C ARG A 101 -17.81 5.03 -4.38
N PHE A 102 -16.99 6.03 -4.68
CA PHE A 102 -17.21 7.39 -4.27
C PHE A 102 -18.44 7.99 -4.95
N ASP A 103 -18.57 7.83 -6.27
CA ASP A 103 -19.71 8.33 -7.04
C ASP A 103 -21.04 7.75 -6.55
N ALA A 104 -21.06 6.43 -6.29
CA ALA A 104 -22.23 5.77 -5.72
C ALA A 104 -22.60 6.34 -4.33
N ALA A 105 -21.60 6.56 -3.47
CA ALA A 105 -21.80 7.14 -2.14
C ALA A 105 -22.24 8.60 -2.21
N TYR A 106 -21.68 9.38 -3.14
CA TYR A 106 -22.00 10.79 -3.34
C TYR A 106 -23.41 10.98 -3.91
N ALA A 107 -23.81 10.18 -4.89
CA ALA A 107 -25.18 10.18 -5.41
C ALA A 107 -26.20 9.86 -4.30
N ALA A 108 -25.90 8.85 -3.48
CA ALA A 108 -26.75 8.51 -2.34
C ALA A 108 -26.81 9.61 -1.27
N ALA A 109 -25.67 10.24 -0.95
CA ALA A 109 -25.61 11.36 0.01
C ALA A 109 -26.41 12.56 -0.50
N ARG A 110 -26.26 12.90 -1.79
CA ARG A 110 -27.01 13.98 -2.44
C ARG A 110 -28.52 13.71 -2.43
N ALA A 111 -28.95 12.49 -2.77
CA ALA A 111 -30.37 12.13 -2.73
C ALA A 111 -30.97 12.23 -1.32
N ARG A 112 -30.22 11.84 -0.27
CA ARG A 112 -30.64 12.01 1.13
C ARG A 112 -30.75 13.48 1.54
N GLY A 113 -29.85 14.33 1.04
CA GLY A 113 -29.88 15.78 1.27
C GLY A 113 -31.14 16.45 0.73
N VAL A 114 -31.54 16.09 -0.50
CA VAL A 114 -32.79 16.58 -1.13
C VAL A 114 -34.01 16.15 -0.31
N ASN A 115 -34.13 14.87 0.04
CA ASN A 115 -35.24 14.37 0.87
C ASN A 115 -35.30 15.03 2.26
N ARG A 116 -34.15 15.40 2.84
CA ARG A 116 -34.08 16.13 4.12
C ARG A 116 -34.60 17.56 3.99
N GLN A 117 -34.29 18.26 2.90
CA GLN A 117 -34.78 19.61 2.65
C GLN A 117 -36.30 19.63 2.45
N ASP A 118 -36.85 18.70 1.67
CA ASP A 118 -38.31 18.58 1.48
C ASP A 118 -39.04 18.31 2.79
N ARG A 119 -38.43 17.47 3.65
CA ARG A 119 -38.97 17.16 4.97
C ARG A 119 -38.82 18.31 5.97
N ALA A 120 -37.73 19.09 5.90
CA ALA A 120 -37.50 20.26 6.74
C ALA A 120 -38.43 21.43 6.37
N LEU A 121 -38.72 21.63 5.07
CA LEU A 121 -39.75 22.55 4.60
C LEU A 121 -41.16 22.13 5.05
N SER A 122 -41.36 20.82 5.31
CA SER A 122 -42.61 20.26 5.82
C SER A 122 -42.70 20.18 7.35
N SER A 123 -41.58 20.27 8.08
CA SER A 123 -41.53 20.11 9.54
C SER A 123 -41.10 21.39 10.25
N SER A 124 -42.04 22.33 10.37
CA SER A 124 -41.96 23.41 11.36
C SER A 124 -42.19 22.83 12.77
N HIS A 125 -41.23 22.10 13.34
CA HIS A 125 -41.07 21.98 14.80
C HIS A 125 -39.73 21.33 15.20
N SER A 126 -38.89 22.15 15.83
CA SER A 126 -37.75 21.91 16.75
C SER A 126 -36.63 20.91 16.39
N PRO A 127 -35.34 21.34 16.39
CA PRO A 127 -34.22 20.41 16.28
C PRO A 127 -33.98 19.68 17.61
N THR A 128 -34.23 18.37 17.62
CA THR A 128 -33.86 17.48 18.74
C THR A 128 -32.37 17.13 18.64
N THR A 129 -31.56 17.86 19.40
CA THR A 129 -30.16 17.55 19.67
C THR A 129 -30.08 16.22 20.41
N VAL A 130 -29.50 15.18 19.81
CA VAL A 130 -29.10 13.97 20.52
C VAL A 130 -27.59 13.79 20.39
N LEU A 131 -26.92 13.81 21.54
CA LEU A 131 -25.54 13.36 21.76
C LEU A 131 -24.37 14.22 21.24
N GLY A 132 -24.47 15.56 21.27
CA GLY A 132 -23.35 16.48 21.57
C GLY A 132 -22.04 16.42 20.75
N LEU A 133 -21.94 15.56 19.75
CA LEU A 133 -20.84 15.45 18.80
C LEU A 133 -21.33 16.06 17.50
N CYS A 134 -21.27 17.39 17.45
CA CYS A 134 -21.34 18.10 16.19
C CYS A 134 -20.07 17.75 15.40
N VAL A 135 -20.10 16.64 14.65
CA VAL A 135 -19.25 16.50 13.46
C VAL A 135 -19.86 17.45 12.43
N GLY A 136 -19.66 18.75 12.66
CA GLY A 136 -20.12 19.83 11.83
C GLY A 136 -19.30 19.90 10.57
N VAL A 137 -19.59 19.02 9.61
CA VAL A 137 -19.31 19.20 8.18
C VAL A 137 -20.39 18.44 7.40
N GLU A 138 -21.63 18.94 7.36
CA GLU A 138 -22.70 18.39 6.49
C GLU A 138 -22.43 18.74 5.02
N SER A 139 -21.24 18.41 4.53
CA SER A 139 -20.96 18.43 3.09
C SER A 139 -21.28 17.05 2.53
N PRO A 140 -22.01 16.96 1.41
CA PRO A 140 -22.30 15.67 0.76
C PRO A 140 -21.01 14.94 0.36
N VAL A 141 -19.91 15.69 0.19
CA VAL A 141 -18.56 15.17 -0.06
C VAL A 141 -18.00 14.46 1.17
N GLY A 142 -18.12 15.05 2.36
CA GLY A 142 -17.67 14.43 3.61
C GLY A 142 -18.39 13.13 3.89
N ASP A 143 -19.73 13.13 3.76
CA ASP A 143 -20.55 11.93 3.90
C ASP A 143 -20.17 10.84 2.88
N ALA A 144 -19.93 11.23 1.63
CA ALA A 144 -19.51 10.31 0.59
C ALA A 144 -18.12 9.71 0.88
N LEU A 145 -17.16 10.51 1.34
CA LEU A 145 -15.82 10.06 1.74
C LEU A 145 -15.90 9.08 2.90
N THR A 146 -16.57 9.45 3.99
CA THR A 146 -16.71 8.58 5.17
C THR A 146 -17.45 7.30 4.81
N SER A 147 -18.47 7.36 3.94
CA SER A 147 -19.19 6.18 3.50
C SER A 147 -18.35 5.28 2.58
N ALA A 148 -17.63 5.85 1.61
CA ALA A 148 -16.80 5.11 0.67
C ALA A 148 -15.67 4.36 1.38
N PHE A 149 -15.05 4.96 2.39
CA PHE A 149 -13.92 4.38 3.15
C PHE A 149 -14.32 3.76 4.49
N ARG A 150 -15.62 3.66 4.82
CA ARG A 150 -16.12 3.23 6.13
C ARG A 150 -15.46 1.96 6.66
N ARG A 151 -15.28 0.95 5.79
CA ARG A 151 -14.66 -0.32 6.19
C ARG A 151 -13.18 -0.16 6.57
N GLY A 152 -12.42 0.63 5.81
CA GLY A 152 -11.01 0.89 6.09
C GLY A 152 -10.84 1.71 7.38
N ILE A 153 -11.64 2.77 7.54
CA ILE A 153 -11.65 3.61 8.75
C ILE A 153 -12.01 2.75 9.98
N PHE A 154 -13.06 1.93 9.88
CA PHE A 154 -13.49 1.09 10.99
C PHE A 154 -12.39 0.10 11.42
N VAL A 155 -11.75 -0.57 10.47
CA VAL A 155 -10.65 -1.51 10.77
C VAL A 155 -9.47 -0.78 11.43
N ALA A 156 -9.09 0.39 10.92
CA ALA A 156 -8.01 1.18 11.50
C ALA A 156 -8.32 1.63 12.93
N VAL A 157 -9.53 2.16 13.16
CA VAL A 157 -9.98 2.58 14.50
C VAL A 157 -10.09 1.39 15.45
N ALA A 158 -10.64 0.26 15.00
CA ALA A 158 -10.74 -0.94 15.83
C ALA A 158 -9.36 -1.47 16.24
N ASN A 159 -8.41 -1.51 15.31
CA ASN A 159 -7.03 -1.92 15.60
C ASN A 159 -6.35 -0.94 16.57
N PHE A 160 -6.55 0.36 16.39
CA PHE A 160 -6.03 1.38 17.30
C PHE A 160 -6.61 1.25 18.72
N VAL A 161 -7.93 1.08 18.85
CA VAL A 161 -8.59 0.89 20.15
C VAL A 161 -8.10 -0.40 20.83
N ALA A 162 -7.97 -1.49 20.09
CA ALA A 162 -7.42 -2.74 20.62
C ALA A 162 -5.99 -2.55 21.14
N TYR A 163 -5.15 -1.81 20.41
CA TYR A 163 -3.80 -1.47 20.84
C TYR A 163 -3.79 -0.63 22.13
N ILE A 164 -4.62 0.41 22.22
CA ILE A 164 -4.72 1.24 23.44
C ILE A 164 -5.20 0.41 24.63
N ALA A 165 -6.20 -0.46 24.44
CA ALA A 165 -6.69 -1.35 25.48
C ALA A 165 -5.60 -2.33 25.98
N ALA A 166 -4.84 -2.90 25.05
CA ALA A 166 -3.72 -3.80 25.38
C ALA A 166 -2.63 -3.08 26.19
N MET A 167 -2.29 -1.84 25.83
CA MET A 167 -1.31 -1.02 26.56
C MET A 167 -1.82 -0.58 27.94
N ALA A 168 -3.12 -0.35 28.10
CA ALA A 168 -3.72 0.04 29.38
C ALA A 168 -3.85 -1.11 30.39
N LEU A 169 -3.75 -2.36 29.93
CA LEU A 169 -3.80 -3.58 30.74
C LEU A 169 -2.41 -4.05 31.24
N GLN A 170 -1.33 -3.39 30.81
CA GLN A 170 0.05 -3.64 31.24
C GLN A 170 0.42 -2.75 32.43
#